data_AF-A0A944C9W4-F1
#
_entry.id   AF-A0A944C9W4-F1
#
_cell.length_a   1.000
_cell.length_b   1.000
_cell.length_c   1.000
_cell.angle_alpha   90.00
_cell.angle_beta   90.00
_cell.angle_gamma   90.00
#
_symmetry.space_group_name_H-M   'P 1'
#
loop_
_entity.id
_entity.type
_entity.pdbx_description
1 polymer ?
#
loop_
_entity_poly.entity_id
_entity_poly.type
_entity_poly.pdbx_seq_one_letter_code
_entity_poly.pdbx_strand_id
1 'polypeptide(L)'
;AAGMQAVALRASVTAIKGQPLMVVVSDDRGNHGQAEGDAVEAARSIAITEDDVIEHVGRLGGTPYRIVEWDIQLDEGVGMGFSALHKCRAAAIDAYEEAVLDLATHERRERGLACPVLDTSRVKSAADKMAAFVTRINFNETTGVVQTLGEFEPGKAIGPKLYATNPDALRVWAALGADFAWLSPELTLAQVKQLCDASPLPLGMVVHGRQELMVSDHCFLMAEGPCDGKCAKCKRRKGAPRFYKDRKGYLFPVTADIYGRGHLYNAVKLDISHAIGDLRRAGVTGYAVDTTLLEEAEGEEQFYRARRALQGKPVEKEEGCTAGNLFRNRTGAKKTVREKEAERRAAKREERWGKTFDGNRVDSSASIKAGKEAREEYELQEARSAARAQRKEKGGLAGAKNRASRGDSGTKRKVVRKENRGKFPPNNRGAKR
;
A
#
# COMPACT_ATOMS: atom_id res chain seq x y z
N ALA A 1 23.11 5.28 24.78
CA ALA A 1 22.34 5.69 23.59
C ALA A 1 23.36 6.07 22.52
N ALA A 2 23.59 5.22 21.53
CA ALA A 2 24.32 5.64 20.34
C ALA A 2 23.43 6.66 19.62
N GLY A 3 23.76 7.94 19.74
CA GLY A 3 23.06 8.98 18.98
C GLY A 3 23.14 8.62 17.50
N MET A 4 22.00 8.68 16.81
CA MET A 4 21.92 8.43 15.38
C MET A 4 22.97 9.32 14.68
N GLN A 5 24.04 8.72 14.15
CA GLN A 5 25.08 9.47 13.45
C GLN A 5 24.46 10.07 12.20
N ALA A 6 24.47 11.40 12.11
CA ALA A 6 24.03 12.10 10.91
C ALA A 6 24.94 11.70 9.74
N VAL A 7 24.35 11.38 8.60
CA VAL A 7 25.07 11.03 7.38
C VAL A 7 25.72 12.30 6.82
N ALA A 8 27.03 12.26 6.64
CA ALA A 8 27.82 13.38 6.14
C ALA A 8 27.68 13.49 4.60
N LEU A 9 27.33 14.68 4.11
CA LEU A 9 27.20 14.99 2.68
C LEU A 9 28.16 16.10 2.27
N ARG A 10 28.61 16.05 1.02
CA ARG A 10 29.24 17.17 0.30
C ARG A 10 28.21 17.80 -0.63
N ALA A 11 28.07 19.11 -0.58
CA ALA A 11 27.17 19.86 -1.46
C ALA A 11 27.94 20.71 -2.46
N SER A 12 27.56 20.62 -3.73
CA SER A 12 28.04 21.48 -4.82
C SER A 12 26.89 22.32 -5.34
N VAL A 13 27.05 23.64 -5.36
CA VAL A 13 26.04 24.58 -5.85
C VAL A 13 26.64 25.44 -6.97
N THR A 14 26.04 25.39 -8.15
CA THR A 14 26.47 26.18 -9.32
C THR A 14 25.36 27.14 -9.74
N ALA A 15 25.67 28.43 -9.71
CA ALA A 15 24.78 29.52 -10.04
C ALA A 15 25.49 30.53 -10.96
N ILE A 16 25.44 30.24 -12.26
CA ILE A 16 26.04 31.04 -13.33
C ILE A 16 24.94 31.78 -14.10
N LYS A 17 25.12 33.06 -14.39
CA LYS A 17 24.10 33.88 -15.08
C LYS A 17 23.75 33.27 -16.44
N GLY A 18 22.45 33.12 -16.68
CA GLY A 18 21.92 32.53 -17.92
C GLY A 18 21.97 31.01 -17.98
N GLN A 19 22.51 30.33 -16.96
CA GLN A 19 22.45 28.87 -16.81
C GLN A 19 21.42 28.49 -15.74
N PRO A 20 20.84 27.27 -15.79
CA PRO A 20 20.00 26.77 -14.71
C PRO A 20 20.79 26.65 -13.41
N LEU A 21 20.15 26.98 -12.28
CA LEU A 21 20.71 26.68 -10.95
C LEU A 21 20.91 25.16 -10.83
N MET A 22 22.09 24.74 -10.40
CA MET A 22 22.39 23.34 -10.16
C MET A 22 22.76 23.12 -8.70
N VAL A 23 22.13 22.12 -8.08
CA VAL A 23 22.50 21.65 -6.74
C VAL A 23 22.78 20.15 -6.82
N VAL A 24 23.97 19.76 -6.38
CA VAL A 24 24.41 18.37 -6.30
C VAL A 24 24.77 18.06 -4.86
N VAL A 25 24.30 16.93 -4.34
CA VAL A 25 24.70 16.41 -3.04
C VAL A 25 25.30 15.02 -3.22
N SER A 26 26.37 14.72 -2.50
CA SER A 26 27.07 13.44 -2.59
C SER A 26 27.56 12.95 -1.24
N ASP A 27 27.73 11.65 -1.07
CA ASP A 27 28.35 11.04 0.11
C ASP A 27 29.72 10.42 -0.19
N ASP A 28 30.40 9.96 0.85
CA ASP A 28 31.71 9.30 0.79
C ASP A 28 31.66 7.89 0.17
N ARG A 29 30.47 7.35 -0.05
CA ARG A 29 30.22 6.04 -0.67
C ARG A 29 29.95 6.15 -2.18
N GLY A 30 30.02 7.37 -2.74
CA GLY A 30 29.83 7.64 -4.16
C GLY A 30 28.36 7.78 -4.59
N ASN A 31 27.42 7.82 -3.63
CA ASN A 31 26.03 8.15 -3.92
C ASN A 31 25.93 9.65 -4.19
N HIS A 32 25.14 10.04 -5.18
CA HIS A 32 24.87 11.45 -5.45
C HIS A 32 23.45 11.66 -5.95
N GLY A 33 22.90 12.83 -5.64
CA GLY A 33 21.65 13.33 -6.18
C GLY A 33 21.87 14.72 -6.75
N GLN A 34 21.22 15.01 -7.86
CA GLN A 34 21.33 16.31 -8.54
C GLN A 34 19.94 16.83 -8.87
N ALA A 35 19.78 18.15 -8.81
CA ALA A 35 18.59 18.83 -9.29
C ALA A 35 18.94 20.13 -10.02
N GLU A 36 18.18 20.38 -11.06
CA GLU A 36 18.23 21.61 -11.86
C GLU A 36 17.02 22.49 -11.54
N GLY A 37 17.28 23.78 -11.39
CA GLY A 37 16.29 24.82 -11.15
C GLY A 37 16.09 25.73 -12.36
N ASP A 38 15.47 26.88 -12.08
CA ASP A 38 15.28 27.92 -13.08
C ASP A 38 16.62 28.60 -13.46
N ALA A 39 16.62 29.26 -14.62
CA ALA A 39 17.78 30.02 -15.08
C ALA A 39 18.12 31.17 -14.13
N VAL A 40 19.40 31.31 -13.82
CA VAL A 40 19.90 32.33 -12.90
C VAL A 40 19.94 33.70 -13.59
N GLU A 41 19.27 34.69 -12.99
CA GLU A 41 19.22 36.06 -13.49
C GLU A 41 20.19 36.99 -12.75
N ALA A 42 20.38 38.21 -13.25
CA ALA A 42 21.07 39.27 -12.52
C ALA A 42 20.20 39.80 -11.37
N ALA A 43 20.84 40.17 -10.25
CA ALA A 43 20.18 40.72 -9.07
C ALA A 43 19.37 41.98 -9.40
N ARG A 44 18.07 41.94 -9.11
CA ARG A 44 17.16 43.09 -9.27
C ARG A 44 17.15 44.01 -8.05
N SER A 45 17.45 43.50 -6.85
CA SER A 45 17.40 44.26 -5.59
C SER A 45 18.56 43.95 -4.65
N ILE A 46 18.88 42.66 -4.43
CA ILE A 46 19.99 42.20 -3.59
C ILE A 46 20.63 41.00 -4.27
N ALA A 47 21.98 40.97 -4.33
CA ALA A 47 22.73 39.84 -4.83
C ALA A 47 22.83 38.75 -3.76
N ILE A 48 22.71 37.49 -4.16
CA ILE A 48 22.94 36.36 -3.25
C ILE A 48 24.43 36.23 -2.97
N THR A 49 24.77 35.97 -1.71
CA THR A 49 26.13 35.69 -1.27
C THR A 49 26.35 34.19 -1.08
N GLU A 50 27.61 33.76 -0.97
CA GLU A 50 27.93 32.38 -0.63
C GLU A 50 27.35 31.97 0.73
N ASP A 51 27.36 32.88 1.71
CA ASP A 51 26.78 32.66 3.04
C ASP A 51 25.28 32.37 2.97
N ASP A 52 24.54 33.08 2.11
CA ASP A 52 23.10 32.84 1.90
C ASP A 52 22.84 31.45 1.31
N VAL A 53 23.71 30.99 0.40
CA VAL A 53 23.62 29.65 -0.19
C VAL A 53 23.83 28.59 0.90
N ILE A 54 24.87 28.75 1.73
CA ILE A 54 25.15 27.86 2.86
C ILE A 54 23.95 27.83 3.82
N GLU A 55 23.41 28.98 4.19
CA GLU A 55 22.31 29.08 5.13
C GLU A 55 21.03 28.43 4.59
N HIS A 56 20.71 28.62 3.31
CA HIS A 56 19.47 28.13 2.74
C HIS A 56 19.54 26.67 2.26
N VAL A 57 20.63 26.28 1.63
CA VAL A 57 20.85 24.88 1.19
C VAL A 57 21.19 23.99 2.40
N GLY A 58 21.82 24.54 3.44
CA GLY A 58 22.17 23.82 4.68
C GLY A 58 21.02 23.51 5.62
N ARG A 59 19.81 24.05 5.38
CA ARG A 59 18.60 23.80 6.18
C ARG A 59 18.00 22.42 5.88
N LEU A 60 18.67 21.37 6.34
CA LEU A 60 18.24 19.97 6.23
C LEU A 60 17.45 19.48 7.47
N GLY A 61 16.80 20.40 8.19
CA GLY A 61 16.11 20.10 9.45
C GLY A 61 15.06 18.99 9.30
N GLY A 62 15.10 18.01 10.21
CA GLY A 62 14.21 16.85 10.19
C GLY A 62 14.71 15.67 9.34
N THR A 63 15.82 15.83 8.62
CA THR A 63 16.49 14.73 7.89
C THR A 63 17.71 14.22 8.68
N PRO A 64 18.18 12.98 8.43
CA PRO A 64 19.38 12.45 9.07
C PRO A 64 20.68 12.97 8.44
N TYR A 65 20.64 13.98 7.56
CA TYR A 65 21.79 14.44 6.79
C TYR A 65 22.44 15.69 7.38
N ARG A 66 23.75 15.81 7.19
CA ARG A 66 24.53 17.01 7.51
C ARG A 66 25.53 17.30 6.40
N ILE A 67 25.54 18.53 5.89
CA ILE A 67 26.58 18.95 4.94
C ILE A 67 27.86 19.24 5.71
N VAL A 68 28.95 18.56 5.35
CA VAL A 68 30.28 18.72 5.96
C VAL A 68 31.26 19.44 5.05
N GLU A 69 30.97 19.52 3.75
CA GLU A 69 31.85 20.11 2.75
C GLU A 69 31.03 20.80 1.66
N TRP A 70 31.54 21.94 1.18
CA TRP A 70 30.86 22.83 0.24
C TRP A 70 31.76 23.16 -0.94
N ASP A 71 31.19 23.11 -2.14
CA ASP A 71 31.75 23.66 -3.37
C ASP A 71 30.72 24.63 -3.95
N ILE A 72 31.02 25.92 -4.00
CA ILE A 72 30.07 26.96 -4.40
C ILE A 72 30.68 27.76 -5.55
N GLN A 73 29.97 27.77 -6.68
CA GLN A 73 30.31 28.56 -7.86
C GLN A 73 29.20 29.57 -8.11
N LEU A 74 29.47 30.84 -7.83
CA LEU A 74 28.49 31.91 -7.89
C LEU A 74 29.03 33.09 -8.72
N ASP A 75 28.29 33.47 -9.77
CA ASP A 75 28.61 34.68 -10.53
C ASP A 75 28.34 35.96 -9.71
N GLU A 76 29.13 37.01 -9.94
CA GLU A 76 28.97 38.27 -9.23
C GLU A 76 27.61 38.93 -9.56
N GLY A 77 26.84 39.29 -8.53
CA GLY A 77 25.54 39.95 -8.73
C GLY A 77 24.43 39.02 -9.22
N VAL A 78 24.45 37.75 -8.81
CA VAL A 78 23.38 36.77 -9.06
C VAL A 78 22.11 37.11 -8.28
N GLY A 79 20.97 37.09 -8.97
CA GLY A 79 19.63 37.30 -8.43
C GLY A 79 18.75 36.09 -8.64
N MET A 80 18.51 35.33 -7.57
CA MET A 80 17.48 34.31 -7.55
C MET A 80 16.66 34.41 -6.26
N GLY A 81 15.44 33.88 -6.27
CA GLY A 81 14.66 33.78 -5.03
C GLY A 81 15.17 32.65 -4.15
N PHE A 82 15.20 32.83 -2.83
CA PHE A 82 15.51 31.74 -1.88
C PHE A 82 14.62 30.51 -2.08
N SER A 83 13.38 30.71 -2.54
CA SER A 83 12.47 29.63 -2.91
C SER A 83 13.02 28.70 -4.00
N ALA A 84 13.85 29.20 -4.92
CA ALA A 84 14.50 28.39 -5.95
C ALA A 84 15.57 27.47 -5.33
N LEU A 85 16.39 28.00 -4.42
CA LEU A 85 17.37 27.22 -3.64
C LEU A 85 16.70 26.14 -2.80
N HIS A 86 15.57 26.46 -2.15
CA HIS A 86 14.86 25.50 -1.29
C HIS A 86 14.26 24.35 -2.10
N LYS A 87 13.69 24.66 -3.28
CA LYS A 87 13.15 23.66 -4.21
C LYS A 87 14.25 22.78 -4.80
N CYS A 88 15.34 23.37 -5.29
CA CYS A 88 16.45 22.60 -5.86
C CYS A 88 17.13 21.74 -4.81
N ARG A 89 17.34 22.26 -3.60
CA ARG A 89 17.84 21.46 -2.47
C ARG A 89 16.93 20.27 -2.19
N ALA A 90 15.63 20.49 -2.05
CA ALA A 90 14.69 19.40 -1.76
C ALA A 90 14.74 18.33 -2.86
N ALA A 91 14.68 18.73 -4.13
CA ALA A 91 14.76 17.81 -5.26
C ALA A 91 16.10 17.07 -5.34
N ALA A 92 17.22 17.73 -5.02
CA ALA A 92 18.54 17.09 -5.02
C ALA A 92 18.67 16.05 -3.89
N ILE A 93 18.10 16.34 -2.71
CA ILE A 93 18.03 15.39 -1.60
C ILE A 93 17.11 14.22 -1.95
N ASP A 94 15.93 14.47 -2.53
CA ASP A 94 15.02 13.41 -2.97
C ASP A 94 15.71 12.48 -4.00
N ALA A 95 16.41 13.05 -4.99
CA ALA A 95 17.17 12.30 -5.98
C ALA A 95 18.32 11.49 -5.34
N TYR A 96 18.99 12.03 -4.33
CA TYR A 96 20.01 11.32 -3.57
C TYR A 96 19.41 10.17 -2.76
N GLU A 97 18.26 10.37 -2.12
CA GLU A 97 17.54 9.32 -1.39
C GLU A 97 17.13 8.18 -2.31
N GLU A 98 16.59 8.48 -3.50
CA GLU A 98 16.29 7.47 -4.52
C GLU A 98 17.55 6.70 -4.93
N ALA A 99 18.66 7.39 -5.22
CA ALA A 99 19.92 6.74 -5.60
C ALA A 99 20.46 5.82 -4.49
N VAL A 100 20.40 6.25 -3.23
CA VAL A 100 20.80 5.45 -2.07
C VAL A 100 19.92 4.22 -1.92
N LEU A 101 18.59 4.36 -2.08
CA LEU A 101 17.66 3.23 -1.99
C LEU A 101 17.88 2.23 -3.13
N ASP A 102 18.10 2.70 -4.35
CA ASP A 102 18.39 1.85 -5.50
C ASP A 102 19.72 1.11 -5.36
N LEU A 103 20.80 1.80 -4.97
CA LEU A 103 22.10 1.16 -4.72
C LEU A 103 22.05 0.19 -3.55
N ALA A 104 21.34 0.53 -2.47
CA ALA A 104 21.10 -0.39 -1.36
C ALA A 104 20.32 -1.63 -1.83
N THR A 105 19.36 -1.49 -2.75
CA THR A 105 18.69 -2.67 -3.33
C THR A 105 19.60 -3.48 -4.26
N HIS A 106 20.49 -2.83 -5.02
CA HIS A 106 21.44 -3.52 -5.90
C HIS A 106 22.51 -4.27 -5.11
N GLU A 107 23.15 -3.60 -4.13
CA GLU A 107 24.11 -4.25 -3.23
C GLU A 107 23.45 -5.36 -2.39
N ARG A 108 22.19 -5.20 -1.92
CA ARG A 108 21.48 -6.28 -1.21
C ARG A 108 21.15 -7.45 -2.12
N ARG A 109 20.85 -7.20 -3.40
CA ARG A 109 20.65 -8.26 -4.42
C ARG A 109 21.96 -8.99 -4.71
N GLU A 110 23.07 -8.28 -4.84
CA GLU A 110 24.39 -8.86 -5.13
C GLU A 110 25.04 -9.55 -3.92
N ARG A 111 25.00 -8.92 -2.73
CA ARG A 111 25.49 -9.53 -1.49
C ARG A 111 24.60 -10.67 -1.00
N GLY A 112 23.47 -10.92 -1.67
CA GLY A 112 22.54 -11.97 -1.29
C GLY A 112 22.35 -11.97 0.20
N LEU A 113 21.70 -10.93 0.75
CA LEU A 113 21.09 -11.05 2.07
C LEU A 113 20.06 -12.17 1.91
N ALA A 114 20.54 -13.40 2.09
CA ALA A 114 19.75 -14.59 2.09
C ALA A 114 18.86 -14.41 3.30
N CYS A 115 17.66 -13.88 3.08
CA CYS A 115 16.56 -14.22 3.94
C CYS A 115 16.62 -15.75 3.98
N PRO A 116 16.93 -16.36 5.14
CA PRO A 116 17.06 -17.81 5.22
C PRO A 116 15.82 -18.36 4.53
N VAL A 117 16.01 -19.23 3.54
CA VAL A 117 14.88 -19.81 2.81
C VAL A 117 14.04 -20.50 3.87
N LEU A 118 12.96 -19.86 4.27
CA LEU A 118 12.05 -20.39 5.25
C LEU A 118 11.43 -21.60 4.57
N ASP A 119 11.69 -22.78 5.12
CA ASP A 119 11.09 -24.01 4.62
C ASP A 119 9.59 -23.98 4.89
N THR A 120 8.84 -23.41 3.95
CA THR A 120 7.38 -23.42 3.99
C THR A 120 6.80 -24.68 3.37
N SER A 121 7.62 -25.69 3.01
CA SER A 121 7.11 -26.96 2.43
C SER A 121 6.27 -27.76 3.42
N ARG A 122 6.48 -27.53 4.73
CA ARG A 122 5.65 -28.08 5.82
C ARG A 122 4.29 -27.40 5.92
N VAL A 123 4.15 -26.20 5.36
CA VAL A 123 2.90 -25.45 5.33
C VAL A 123 2.06 -26.03 4.20
N LYS A 124 1.16 -26.97 4.55
CA LYS A 124 0.09 -27.36 3.63
C LYS A 124 -0.66 -26.08 3.28
N SER A 125 -0.90 -25.79 1.99
CA SER A 125 -1.72 -24.64 1.61
C SER A 125 -3.16 -24.83 2.15
N ALA A 126 -3.37 -24.39 3.38
CA ALA A 126 -4.69 -24.40 4.02
C ALA A 126 -5.59 -23.32 3.43
N ALA A 127 -5.00 -22.33 2.74
CA ALA A 127 -5.68 -21.21 2.10
C ALA A 127 -6.78 -21.66 1.12
N ASP A 128 -6.51 -22.66 0.27
CA ASP A 128 -7.45 -23.10 -0.77
C ASP A 128 -8.64 -23.93 -0.26
N LYS A 129 -8.57 -24.43 0.99
CA LYS A 129 -9.57 -25.36 1.55
C LYS A 129 -10.46 -24.74 2.61
N MET A 130 -10.15 -23.53 3.10
CA MET A 130 -10.91 -22.93 4.18
C MET A 130 -12.16 -22.24 3.67
N ALA A 131 -13.33 -22.72 4.09
CA ALA A 131 -14.59 -22.05 3.81
C ALA A 131 -14.67 -20.70 4.54
N ALA A 132 -15.29 -19.71 3.90
CA ALA A 132 -15.46 -18.39 4.49
C ALA A 132 -16.37 -18.45 5.73
N PHE A 133 -15.99 -17.78 6.81
CA PHE A 133 -16.70 -17.83 8.11
C PHE A 133 -16.70 -16.48 8.82
N VAL A 134 -17.69 -16.29 9.69
CA VAL A 134 -17.74 -15.15 10.62
C VAL A 134 -17.55 -15.68 12.04
N THR A 135 -16.81 -14.95 12.87
CA THR A 135 -16.60 -15.29 14.28
C THR A 135 -16.65 -14.04 15.17
N ARG A 136 -16.84 -14.24 16.48
CA ARG A 136 -16.63 -13.22 17.51
C ARG A 136 -15.31 -13.50 18.20
N ILE A 137 -14.52 -12.47 18.45
CA ILE A 137 -13.23 -12.61 19.13
C ILE A 137 -13.17 -11.57 20.26
N ASN A 138 -12.92 -12.04 21.47
CA ASN A 138 -12.42 -11.20 22.55
C ASN A 138 -10.90 -11.41 22.62
N PHE A 139 -10.12 -10.44 22.15
CA PHE A 139 -8.67 -10.59 22.06
C PHE A 139 -7.97 -10.61 23.42
N ASN A 140 -8.67 -10.27 24.51
CA ASN A 140 -8.12 -10.39 25.86
C ASN A 140 -8.36 -11.78 26.49
N GLU A 141 -9.24 -12.59 25.93
CA GLU A 141 -9.67 -13.87 26.51
C GLU A 141 -9.46 -15.07 25.57
N THR A 142 -9.38 -14.83 24.26
CA THR A 142 -9.31 -15.90 23.25
C THR A 142 -7.92 -16.52 23.20
N THR A 143 -7.78 -17.76 23.66
CA THR A 143 -6.49 -18.48 23.75
C THR A 143 -5.94 -18.97 22.41
N GLY A 144 -6.78 -19.10 21.39
CA GLY A 144 -6.40 -19.55 20.05
C GLY A 144 -5.87 -18.46 19.11
N VAL A 145 -5.96 -17.18 19.50
CA VAL A 145 -5.53 -16.05 18.66
C VAL A 145 -4.52 -15.19 19.42
N VAL A 146 -3.25 -15.36 19.09
CA VAL A 146 -2.17 -14.74 19.86
C VAL A 146 -1.99 -13.27 19.51
N GLN A 147 -1.78 -12.43 20.53
CA GLN A 147 -1.58 -10.99 20.38
C GLN A 147 -0.13 -10.57 20.61
N THR A 148 0.67 -11.43 21.25
CA THR A 148 2.09 -11.19 21.50
C THR A 148 2.93 -12.41 21.12
N LEU A 149 4.21 -12.19 20.82
CA LEU A 149 5.11 -13.29 20.45
C LEU A 149 5.30 -14.30 21.60
N GLY A 150 5.22 -13.86 22.85
CA GLY A 150 5.35 -14.74 24.01
C GLY A 150 4.19 -15.71 24.20
N GLU A 151 3.04 -15.47 23.56
CA GLU A 151 1.87 -16.37 23.57
C GLU A 151 1.90 -17.41 22.43
N PHE A 152 2.80 -17.22 21.45
CA PHE A 152 2.80 -17.98 20.21
C PHE A 152 3.30 -19.41 20.41
N GLU A 153 2.53 -20.35 19.88
CA GLU A 153 2.85 -21.76 19.76
C GLU A 153 2.39 -22.24 18.38
N PRO A 154 3.09 -23.20 17.74
CA PRO A 154 2.65 -23.79 16.49
C PRO A 154 1.20 -24.30 16.57
N GLY A 155 0.41 -24.04 15.54
CA GLY A 155 -1.01 -24.36 15.46
C GLY A 155 -1.95 -23.27 16.00
N LYS A 156 -1.43 -22.14 16.49
CA LYS A 156 -2.26 -20.98 16.85
C LYS A 156 -2.39 -19.99 15.69
N ALA A 157 -3.50 -19.27 15.68
CA ALA A 157 -3.72 -18.15 14.78
C ALA A 157 -2.98 -16.92 15.30
N ILE A 158 -2.38 -16.13 14.41
CA ILE A 158 -1.83 -14.83 14.79
C ILE A 158 -2.89 -13.74 14.71
N GLY A 159 -2.92 -12.87 15.71
CA GLY A 159 -3.82 -11.74 15.81
C GLY A 159 -3.36 -10.51 15.02
N PRO A 160 -4.25 -9.51 14.87
CA PRO A 160 -3.96 -8.29 14.11
C PRO A 160 -2.88 -7.40 14.74
N LYS A 161 -2.56 -7.60 16.03
CA LYS A 161 -1.50 -6.85 16.76
C LYS A 161 -0.08 -7.30 16.42
N LEU A 162 0.10 -8.44 15.74
CA LEU A 162 1.40 -8.95 15.31
C LEU A 162 1.80 -8.49 13.88
N TYR A 163 1.04 -7.54 13.30
CA TYR A 163 1.33 -6.78 12.08
C TYR A 163 1.93 -7.59 10.91
N ALA A 164 1.25 -8.64 10.47
CA ALA A 164 1.58 -9.34 9.22
C ALA A 164 1.14 -8.51 7.99
N THR A 165 1.90 -7.46 7.65
CA THR A 165 1.54 -6.45 6.63
C THR A 165 2.20 -6.64 5.27
N ASN A 166 3.08 -7.64 5.12
CA ASN A 166 3.74 -8.00 3.87
C ASN A 166 3.82 -9.53 3.70
N PRO A 167 4.03 -10.05 2.48
CA PRO A 167 4.08 -11.49 2.24
C PRO A 167 5.21 -12.22 2.99
N ASP A 168 6.35 -11.57 3.22
CA ASP A 168 7.47 -12.20 3.91
C ASP A 168 7.18 -12.42 5.40
N ALA A 169 6.49 -11.48 6.05
CA ALA A 169 5.99 -11.67 7.41
C ALA A 169 5.05 -12.89 7.49
N LEU A 170 4.14 -13.05 6.53
CA LEU A 170 3.24 -14.22 6.48
C LEU A 170 4.00 -15.54 6.27
N ARG A 171 5.05 -15.55 5.47
CA ARG A 171 5.94 -16.72 5.29
C ARG A 171 6.67 -17.09 6.59
N VAL A 172 7.16 -16.09 7.33
CA VAL A 172 7.77 -16.30 8.65
C VAL A 172 6.77 -16.95 9.59
N TRP A 173 5.57 -16.39 9.71
CA TRP A 173 4.54 -16.95 10.58
C TRP A 173 4.15 -18.37 10.20
N ALA A 174 4.03 -18.65 8.90
CA ALA A 174 3.75 -19.98 8.40
C ALA A 174 4.88 -20.97 8.73
N ALA A 175 6.14 -20.56 8.55
CA ALA A 175 7.31 -21.39 8.88
C ALA A 175 7.44 -21.65 10.40
N LEU A 176 7.02 -20.69 11.23
CA LEU A 176 6.90 -20.85 12.68
C LEU A 176 5.73 -21.76 13.08
N GLY A 177 4.86 -22.13 12.14
CA GLY A 177 3.76 -23.07 12.34
C GLY A 177 2.41 -22.44 12.66
N ALA A 178 2.20 -21.15 12.36
CA ALA A 178 0.87 -20.54 12.43
C ALA A 178 -0.09 -21.25 11.47
N ASP A 179 -1.36 -21.39 11.85
CA ASP A 179 -2.40 -22.00 11.01
C ASP A 179 -3.28 -20.98 10.29
N PHE A 180 -3.35 -19.75 10.81
CA PHE A 180 -4.20 -18.67 10.33
C PHE A 180 -3.60 -17.30 10.70
N ALA A 181 -3.88 -16.27 9.90
CA ALA A 181 -3.48 -14.89 10.23
C ALA A 181 -4.62 -13.89 10.11
N TRP A 182 -4.89 -13.17 11.20
CA TRP A 182 -5.78 -12.00 11.22
C TRP A 182 -4.99 -10.76 10.81
N LEU A 183 -5.30 -10.19 9.65
CA LEU A 183 -4.65 -8.99 9.12
C LEU A 183 -5.06 -7.73 9.88
N SER A 184 -4.16 -6.75 9.88
CA SER A 184 -4.45 -5.41 10.41
C SER A 184 -5.51 -4.69 9.55
N PRO A 185 -6.50 -4.02 10.17
CA PRO A 185 -7.49 -3.23 9.43
C PRO A 185 -6.95 -1.87 8.94
N GLU A 186 -5.67 -1.57 9.18
CA GLU A 186 -4.99 -0.40 8.61
C GLU A 186 -4.59 -0.59 7.14
N LEU A 187 -4.72 -1.81 6.62
CA LEU A 187 -4.44 -2.13 5.23
C LEU A 187 -5.54 -1.61 4.29
N THR A 188 -5.12 -1.18 3.10
CA THR A 188 -6.03 -0.92 1.98
C THR A 188 -6.54 -2.23 1.37
N LEU A 189 -7.70 -2.21 0.71
CA LEU A 189 -8.22 -3.39 0.02
C LEU A 189 -7.24 -3.95 -1.03
N ALA A 190 -6.48 -3.09 -1.70
CA ALA A 190 -5.47 -3.49 -2.67
C ALA A 190 -4.32 -4.27 -2.00
N GLN A 191 -3.83 -3.80 -0.85
CA GLN A 191 -2.82 -4.50 -0.05
C GLN A 191 -3.36 -5.84 0.47
N VAL A 192 -4.60 -5.86 0.97
CA VAL A 192 -5.25 -7.11 1.42
C VAL A 192 -5.27 -8.14 0.29
N LYS A 193 -5.70 -7.74 -0.91
CA LYS A 193 -5.69 -8.64 -2.07
C LYS A 193 -4.29 -9.18 -2.38
N GLN A 194 -3.29 -8.31 -2.40
CA GLN A 194 -1.90 -8.71 -2.65
C GLN A 194 -1.40 -9.72 -1.61
N LEU A 195 -1.77 -9.54 -0.34
CA LEU A 195 -1.42 -10.50 0.72
C LEU A 195 -2.15 -11.82 0.52
N CYS A 196 -3.47 -11.81 0.26
CA CYS A 196 -4.24 -13.02 -0.01
C CYS A 196 -3.69 -13.82 -1.19
N ASP A 197 -3.30 -13.16 -2.28
CA ASP A 197 -2.74 -13.81 -3.48
C ASP A 197 -1.38 -14.50 -3.20
N ALA A 198 -0.59 -13.98 -2.25
CA ALA A 198 0.78 -14.44 -1.99
C ALA A 198 0.94 -15.27 -0.70
N SER A 199 -0.09 -15.30 0.15
CA SER A 199 0.00 -15.87 1.49
C SER A 199 -0.03 -17.40 1.46
N PRO A 200 0.87 -18.08 2.19
CA PRO A 200 0.76 -19.51 2.43
C PRO A 200 -0.32 -19.86 3.49
N LEU A 201 -0.80 -18.87 4.25
CA LEU A 201 -1.80 -19.02 5.31
C LEU A 201 -3.18 -18.52 4.86
N PRO A 202 -4.28 -19.14 5.33
CA PRO A 202 -5.60 -18.52 5.27
C PRO A 202 -5.60 -17.22 6.08
N LEU A 203 -6.26 -16.20 5.52
CA LEU A 203 -6.25 -14.84 6.06
C LEU A 203 -7.65 -14.41 6.49
N GLY A 204 -7.71 -13.69 7.60
CA GLY A 204 -8.92 -13.08 8.12
C GLY A 204 -8.74 -11.60 8.39
N MET A 205 -9.85 -10.89 8.62
CA MET A 205 -9.83 -9.49 9.04
C MET A 205 -10.87 -9.23 10.13
N VAL A 206 -10.54 -8.31 11.04
CA VAL A 206 -11.51 -7.72 11.95
C VAL A 206 -12.39 -6.76 11.15
N VAL A 207 -13.69 -7.01 11.14
CA VAL A 207 -14.68 -6.24 10.35
C VAL A 207 -15.48 -5.25 11.19
N HIS A 208 -15.52 -5.44 12.51
CA HIS A 208 -16.17 -4.53 13.44
C HIS A 208 -15.46 -4.57 14.80
N GLY A 209 -15.44 -3.43 15.50
CA GLY A 209 -14.91 -3.30 16.86
C GLY A 209 -14.03 -2.07 17.04
N ARG A 210 -13.28 -2.00 18.14
CA ARG A 210 -12.39 -0.86 18.44
C ARG A 210 -10.94 -1.25 18.24
N GLN A 211 -10.27 -0.58 17.30
CA GLN A 211 -8.84 -0.75 17.09
C GLN A 211 -8.04 -0.32 18.33
N GLU A 212 -7.16 -1.18 18.82
CA GLU A 212 -6.15 -0.80 19.82
C GLU A 212 -5.08 0.06 19.14
N LEU A 213 -4.81 1.23 19.70
CA LEU A 213 -3.87 2.22 19.17
C LEU A 213 -2.49 2.13 19.85
N MET A 214 -2.47 1.78 21.13
CA MET A 214 -1.24 1.75 21.92
C MET A 214 -1.38 0.79 23.09
N VAL A 215 -0.31 0.05 23.35
CA VAL A 215 -0.06 -0.65 24.62
C VAL A 215 1.06 0.07 25.36
N SER A 216 0.88 0.25 26.66
CA SER A 216 1.81 0.93 27.56
C SER A 216 2.20 -0.01 28.68
N ASP A 217 3.48 -0.08 29.04
CA ASP A 217 3.94 -0.80 30.24
C ASP A 217 3.48 -0.13 31.55
N HIS A 218 2.89 1.06 31.46
CA HIS A 218 2.25 1.76 32.57
C HIS A 218 0.73 1.71 32.48
N CYS A 219 0.10 1.43 33.63
CA CYS A 219 -1.34 1.39 33.79
C CYS A 219 -1.94 2.81 33.75
N PHE A 220 -2.81 3.08 32.76
CA PHE A 220 -3.48 4.38 32.64
C PHE A 220 -4.41 4.73 33.82
N LEU A 221 -4.87 3.71 34.57
CA LEU A 221 -5.71 3.90 35.76
C LEU A 221 -4.94 4.46 36.97
N MET A 222 -3.62 4.63 36.87
CA MET A 222 -2.82 5.33 37.88
C MET A 222 -3.16 6.83 37.95
N ALA A 223 -3.80 7.38 36.92
CA ALA A 223 -4.33 8.75 36.96
C ALA A 223 -5.39 8.96 38.06
N GLU A 224 -6.08 7.89 38.50
CA GLU A 224 -7.08 7.93 39.58
C GLU A 224 -6.46 7.80 40.99
N GLY A 225 -5.12 7.72 41.10
CA GLY A 225 -4.40 7.68 42.36
C GLY A 225 -3.34 6.58 42.45
N PRO A 226 -2.71 6.40 43.62
CA PRO A 226 -1.59 5.47 43.83
C PRO A 226 -1.92 4.03 43.43
N CYS A 227 -0.93 3.32 42.87
CA CYS A 227 -1.03 1.89 42.52
C CYS A 227 -0.45 1.03 43.64
N ASP A 228 -1.11 -0.07 43.98
CA ASP A 228 -0.66 -1.04 44.99
C ASP A 228 0.01 -2.29 44.40
N GLY A 229 0.15 -2.34 43.06
CA GLY A 229 0.73 -3.46 42.33
C GLY A 229 -0.13 -4.72 42.26
N LYS A 230 -1.34 -4.73 42.85
CA LYS A 230 -2.22 -5.92 42.88
C LYS A 230 -3.15 -5.93 41.66
N CYS A 231 -2.58 -5.89 40.46
CA CYS A 231 -3.30 -5.71 39.19
C CYS A 231 -4.44 -6.72 38.97
N ALA A 232 -4.23 -7.99 39.31
CA ALA A 232 -5.25 -9.03 39.19
C ALA A 232 -6.51 -8.78 40.06
N LYS A 233 -6.36 -8.06 41.18
CA LYS A 233 -7.44 -7.74 42.14
C LYS A 233 -7.79 -6.25 42.13
N CYS A 234 -7.25 -5.46 41.21
CA CYS A 234 -7.42 -4.02 41.18
C CYS A 234 -8.89 -3.65 40.93
N LYS A 235 -9.52 -2.99 41.91
CA LYS A 235 -10.93 -2.59 41.84
C LYS A 235 -11.21 -1.62 40.69
N ARG A 236 -10.23 -0.79 40.30
CA ARG A 236 -10.38 0.18 39.20
C ARG A 236 -10.70 -0.52 37.87
N ARG A 237 -10.19 -1.74 37.65
CA ARG A 237 -10.47 -2.54 36.44
C ARG A 237 -11.92 -3.03 36.33
N LYS A 238 -12.65 -3.10 37.45
CA LYS A 238 -14.07 -3.52 37.49
C LYS A 238 -15.05 -2.35 37.53
N GLY A 239 -14.55 -1.12 37.48
CA GLY A 239 -15.39 0.09 37.53
C GLY A 239 -15.91 0.51 36.16
N ALA A 240 -16.56 1.68 36.12
CA ALA A 240 -17.08 2.28 34.89
C ALA A 240 -15.99 2.44 33.79
N PRO A 241 -16.36 2.49 32.50
CA PRO A 241 -15.39 2.74 31.43
C PRO A 241 -14.62 4.06 31.62
N ARG A 242 -13.32 4.06 31.32
CA ARG A 242 -12.46 5.27 31.37
C ARG A 242 -12.10 5.70 29.96
N PHE A 243 -11.88 7.00 29.80
CA PHE A 243 -11.53 7.58 28.51
C PHE A 243 -10.46 8.66 28.68
N TYR A 244 -9.55 8.75 27.71
CA TYR A 244 -8.82 9.99 27.46
C TYR A 244 -9.60 10.85 26.48
N LYS A 245 -9.68 12.14 26.78
CA LYS A 245 -10.32 13.13 25.92
C LYS A 245 -9.24 13.92 25.18
N ASP A 246 -9.32 13.94 23.85
CA ASP A 246 -8.41 14.78 23.06
C ASP A 246 -8.90 16.24 22.98
N ARG A 247 -8.10 17.11 22.36
CA ARG A 247 -8.43 18.53 22.14
C ARG A 247 -9.66 18.76 21.27
N LYS A 248 -10.05 17.78 20.44
CA LYS A 248 -11.23 17.83 19.57
C LYS A 248 -12.48 17.27 20.26
N GLY A 249 -12.33 16.75 21.48
CA GLY A 249 -13.40 16.18 22.29
C GLY A 249 -13.66 14.69 22.07
N TYR A 250 -12.87 14.00 21.24
CA TYR A 250 -12.98 12.56 21.07
C TYR A 250 -12.58 11.82 22.34
N LEU A 251 -13.36 10.79 22.70
CA LEU A 251 -13.17 9.96 23.87
C LEU A 251 -12.54 8.62 23.48
N PHE A 252 -11.28 8.43 23.85
CA PHE A 252 -10.49 7.23 23.58
C PHE A 252 -10.58 6.28 24.77
N PRO A 253 -11.22 5.10 24.64
CA PRO A 253 -11.35 4.17 25.75
C PRO A 253 -9.98 3.69 26.24
N VAL A 254 -9.83 3.59 27.56
CA VAL A 254 -8.64 3.02 28.18
C VAL A 254 -8.99 1.87 29.10
N THR A 255 -8.21 0.80 29.00
CA THR A 255 -8.30 -0.34 29.90
C THR A 255 -6.92 -0.70 30.43
N ALA A 256 -6.88 -1.62 31.40
CA ALA A 256 -5.63 -2.16 31.92
C ALA A 256 -5.77 -3.67 32.11
N ASP A 257 -4.71 -4.41 31.83
CA ASP A 257 -4.69 -5.87 31.98
C ASP A 257 -4.24 -6.32 33.39
N ILE A 258 -4.16 -7.64 33.59
CA ILE A 258 -3.72 -8.24 34.86
C ILE A 258 -2.22 -8.07 35.13
N TYR A 259 -1.43 -7.68 34.12
CA TYR A 259 0.00 -7.45 34.21
C TYR A 259 0.34 -5.98 34.46
N GLY A 260 -0.67 -5.11 34.52
CA GLY A 260 -0.49 -3.68 34.75
C GLY A 260 -0.19 -2.88 33.49
N ARG A 261 -0.35 -3.48 32.30
CA ARG A 261 -0.21 -2.78 31.03
C ARG A 261 -1.47 -1.99 30.73
N GLY A 262 -1.30 -0.76 30.26
CA GLY A 262 -2.37 0.11 29.80
C GLY A 262 -2.67 -0.12 28.33
N HIS A 263 -3.94 -0.15 27.96
CA HIS A 263 -4.41 -0.34 26.58
C HIS A 263 -5.26 0.86 26.18
N LEU A 264 -4.87 1.53 25.10
CA LEU A 264 -5.57 2.68 24.54
C LEU A 264 -6.25 2.27 23.24
N TYR A 265 -7.54 2.53 23.13
CA TYR A 265 -8.34 2.17 21.97
C TYR A 265 -8.81 3.41 21.21
N ASN A 266 -9.08 3.23 19.93
CA ASN A 266 -9.58 4.29 19.07
C ASN A 266 -10.95 4.79 19.55
N ALA A 267 -11.15 6.10 19.49
CA ALA A 267 -12.39 6.76 19.87
C ALA A 267 -13.56 6.38 18.95
N VAL A 268 -13.26 6.06 17.69
CA VAL A 268 -14.26 5.69 16.68
C VAL A 268 -14.17 4.19 16.39
N LYS A 269 -15.32 3.49 16.45
CA LYS A 269 -15.42 2.07 16.09
C LYS A 269 -15.15 1.87 14.59
N LEU A 270 -14.45 0.78 14.25
CA LEU A 270 -14.35 0.28 12.90
C LEU A 270 -15.66 -0.42 12.53
N ASP A 271 -16.17 -0.17 11.33
CA ASP A 271 -17.17 -1.02 10.69
C ASP A 271 -16.92 -1.10 9.18
N ILE A 272 -16.48 -2.27 8.74
CA ILE A 272 -16.32 -2.65 7.33
C ILE A 272 -17.15 -3.88 6.98
N SER A 273 -18.19 -4.19 7.77
CA SER A 273 -19.07 -5.35 7.52
C SER A 273 -19.75 -5.29 6.15
N HIS A 274 -20.08 -4.08 5.69
CA HIS A 274 -20.61 -3.82 4.34
C HIS A 274 -19.63 -4.20 3.21
N ALA A 275 -18.32 -4.24 3.51
CA ALA A 275 -17.26 -4.56 2.57
C ALA A 275 -16.89 -6.05 2.56
N ILE A 276 -17.56 -6.91 3.34
CA ILE A 276 -17.27 -8.35 3.40
C ILE A 276 -17.30 -9.00 2.00
N GLY A 277 -18.21 -8.57 1.12
CA GLY A 277 -18.24 -9.06 -0.26
C GLY A 277 -16.99 -8.71 -1.08
N ASP A 278 -16.44 -7.50 -0.91
CA ASP A 278 -15.18 -7.08 -1.52
C ASP A 278 -14.00 -7.86 -0.94
N LEU A 279 -13.95 -8.02 0.39
CA LEU A 279 -12.91 -8.79 1.09
C LEU A 279 -12.91 -10.27 0.68
N ARG A 280 -14.11 -10.87 0.52
CA ARG A 280 -14.26 -12.24 0.01
C ARG A 280 -13.69 -12.40 -1.38
N ARG A 281 -13.97 -11.43 -2.28
CA ARG A 281 -13.38 -11.41 -3.63
C ARG A 281 -11.87 -11.20 -3.61
N ALA A 282 -11.35 -10.50 -2.60
CA ALA A 282 -9.92 -10.32 -2.41
C ALA A 282 -9.22 -11.59 -1.89
N GLY A 283 -9.95 -12.59 -1.39
CA GLY A 283 -9.41 -13.86 -0.89
C GLY A 283 -9.42 -14.01 0.64
N VAL A 284 -10.03 -13.06 1.38
CA VAL A 284 -10.20 -13.18 2.83
C VAL A 284 -11.23 -14.27 3.14
N THR A 285 -10.93 -15.16 4.08
CA THR A 285 -11.83 -16.26 4.48
C THR A 285 -12.42 -16.06 5.88
N GLY A 286 -11.70 -15.42 6.80
CA GLY A 286 -12.22 -15.14 8.15
C GLY A 286 -12.68 -13.69 8.34
N TYR A 287 -13.85 -13.50 8.95
CA TYR A 287 -14.35 -12.17 9.35
C TYR A 287 -14.65 -12.15 10.85
N ALA A 288 -13.91 -11.34 11.60
CA ALA A 288 -14.03 -11.26 13.05
C ALA A 288 -14.79 -10.00 13.48
N VAL A 289 -15.74 -10.15 14.39
CA VAL A 289 -16.27 -9.06 15.20
C VAL A 289 -15.46 -9.05 16.50
N ASP A 290 -14.72 -7.97 16.73
CA ASP A 290 -13.96 -7.77 17.96
C ASP A 290 -14.90 -7.28 19.07
N THR A 291 -15.17 -8.19 20.01
CA THR A 291 -16.07 -7.96 21.15
C THR A 291 -15.33 -7.54 22.41
N THR A 292 -14.03 -7.24 22.33
CA THR A 292 -13.19 -6.91 23.49
C THR A 292 -13.73 -5.74 24.31
N LEU A 293 -14.35 -4.75 23.65
CA LEU A 293 -14.94 -3.55 24.27
C LEU A 293 -16.43 -3.38 23.91
N LEU A 294 -17.10 -4.45 23.49
CA LEU A 294 -18.53 -4.42 23.18
C LEU A 294 -19.32 -5.10 24.30
N GLU A 295 -20.50 -4.58 24.57
CA GLU A 295 -21.48 -5.29 25.39
C GLU A 295 -21.97 -6.55 24.65
N GLU A 296 -22.41 -7.57 25.40
CA GLU A 296 -22.76 -8.87 24.82
C GLU A 296 -23.82 -8.78 23.72
N ALA A 297 -24.89 -8.01 23.96
CA ALA A 297 -25.97 -7.79 23.01
C ALA A 297 -25.49 -7.07 21.73
N GLU A 298 -24.63 -6.07 21.86
CA GLU A 298 -24.04 -5.35 20.72
C GLU A 298 -23.13 -6.31 19.92
N GLY A 299 -22.30 -7.10 20.60
CA GLY A 299 -21.45 -8.10 19.95
C GLY A 299 -22.24 -9.16 19.18
N GLU A 300 -23.40 -9.58 19.70
CA GLU A 300 -24.29 -10.51 19.02
C GLU A 300 -24.95 -9.89 17.78
N GLU A 301 -25.47 -8.67 17.88
CA GLU A 301 -26.04 -7.94 16.75
C GLU A 301 -25.04 -7.81 15.60
N GLN A 302 -23.82 -7.38 15.91
CA GLN A 302 -22.77 -7.14 14.91
C GLN A 302 -22.28 -8.44 14.28
N PHE A 303 -22.25 -9.54 15.05
CA PHE A 303 -21.99 -10.87 14.52
C PHE A 303 -23.02 -11.29 13.48
N TYR A 304 -24.32 -11.14 13.77
CA TYR A 304 -25.37 -11.46 12.80
C TYR A 304 -25.33 -10.55 11.58
N ARG A 305 -24.99 -9.27 11.77
CA ARG A 305 -24.80 -8.31 10.68
C ARG A 305 -23.67 -8.72 9.75
N ALA A 306 -22.50 -9.09 10.26
CA ALA A 306 -21.41 -9.64 9.46
C ALA A 306 -21.79 -10.96 8.78
N ARG A 307 -22.52 -11.86 9.46
CA ARG A 307 -23.03 -13.11 8.87
C ARG A 307 -23.99 -12.87 7.71
N ARG A 308 -24.89 -11.88 7.81
CA ARG A 308 -25.78 -11.47 6.72
C ARG A 308 -24.99 -10.97 5.51
N ALA A 309 -23.97 -10.13 5.74
CA ALA A 309 -23.11 -9.65 4.67
C ALA A 309 -22.35 -10.80 3.97
N LEU A 310 -21.86 -11.79 4.73
CA LEU A 310 -21.22 -12.98 4.16
C LEU A 310 -22.17 -13.80 3.29
N GLN A 311 -23.45 -13.85 3.65
CA GLN A 311 -24.53 -14.47 2.85
C GLN A 311 -24.92 -13.65 1.61
N GLY A 312 -24.24 -12.52 1.34
CA GLY A 312 -24.51 -11.66 0.19
C GLY A 312 -25.70 -10.72 0.39
N LYS A 313 -26.25 -10.62 1.60
CA LYS A 313 -27.32 -9.66 1.91
C LYS A 313 -26.71 -8.27 2.09
N PRO A 314 -27.34 -7.20 1.59
CA PRO A 314 -26.83 -5.85 1.77
C PRO A 314 -26.84 -5.45 3.25
N VAL A 315 -25.76 -4.79 3.66
CA VAL A 315 -25.50 -4.30 5.02
C VAL A 315 -24.80 -2.94 4.90
N GLU A 316 -25.14 -2.00 5.79
CA GLU A 316 -25.03 -0.58 5.45
C GLU A 316 -23.89 0.27 6.03
N LYS A 317 -22.86 -0.19 6.73
CA LYS A 317 -22.01 0.67 7.59
C LYS A 317 -22.80 1.44 8.67
N GLU A 318 -22.49 1.13 9.93
CA GLU A 318 -23.09 1.76 11.08
C GLU A 318 -22.74 3.26 11.15
N GLU A 319 -23.71 4.08 11.56
CA GLU A 319 -23.51 5.51 11.74
C GLU A 319 -22.45 5.78 12.81
N GLY A 320 -21.65 6.84 12.63
CA GLY A 320 -20.56 7.16 13.56
C GLY A 320 -19.36 6.22 13.51
N CYS A 321 -19.37 5.16 12.68
CA CYS A 321 -18.23 4.25 12.51
C CYS A 321 -17.32 4.63 11.33
N THR A 322 -16.03 4.28 11.45
CA THR A 322 -15.02 4.48 10.39
C THR A 322 -14.85 3.23 9.53
N ALA A 323 -14.51 3.40 8.26
CA ALA A 323 -14.08 2.32 7.37
C ALA A 323 -12.55 2.12 7.38
N GLY A 324 -11.84 2.86 8.24
CA GLY A 324 -10.38 2.84 8.30
C GLY A 324 -9.73 3.25 6.98
N ASN A 325 -8.64 2.58 6.63
CA ASN A 325 -7.90 2.82 5.39
C ASN A 325 -8.36 1.94 4.23
N LEU A 326 -9.37 1.07 4.41
CA LEU A 326 -9.73 0.04 3.44
C LEU A 326 -10.00 0.62 2.03
N PHE A 327 -10.59 1.82 1.97
CA PHE A 327 -10.93 2.53 0.73
C PHE A 327 -10.01 3.71 0.41
N ARG A 328 -8.93 3.90 1.18
CA ARG A 328 -7.94 4.96 0.93
C ARG A 328 -7.21 4.63 -0.38
N ASN A 329 -6.97 5.65 -1.22
CA ASN A 329 -6.45 5.52 -2.59
C ASN A 329 -7.44 5.04 -3.68
N ARG A 330 -8.76 4.95 -3.41
CA ARG A 330 -9.77 4.91 -4.50
C ARG A 330 -9.89 6.24 -5.28
N THR A 331 -9.17 7.28 -4.86
CA THR A 331 -9.06 8.56 -5.56
C THR A 331 -8.12 8.44 -6.76
N GLY A 332 -8.64 8.11 -7.95
CA GLY A 332 -7.87 8.29 -9.19
C GLY A 332 -8.27 7.47 -10.42
N ALA A 333 -9.02 6.37 -10.30
CA ALA A 333 -9.60 5.74 -11.48
C ALA A 333 -10.94 6.44 -11.78
N LYS A 334 -10.96 7.38 -12.72
CA LYS A 334 -12.23 7.81 -13.34
C LYS A 334 -12.89 6.52 -13.86
N LYS A 335 -13.96 6.06 -13.19
CA LYS A 335 -14.82 4.96 -13.69
C LYS A 335 -14.99 5.18 -15.19
N THR A 336 -14.58 4.21 -15.99
CA THR A 336 -14.66 4.33 -17.43
C THR A 336 -16.13 4.53 -17.83
N VAL A 337 -16.39 5.25 -18.92
CA VAL A 337 -17.76 5.43 -19.45
C VAL A 337 -18.47 4.08 -19.58
N ARG A 338 -17.70 3.03 -19.91
CA ARG A 338 -18.14 1.65 -20.04
C ARG A 338 -18.62 1.02 -18.72
N GLU A 339 -17.97 1.31 -17.59
CA GLU A 339 -18.39 0.82 -16.26
C GLU A 339 -19.63 1.55 -15.76
N LYS A 340 -19.72 2.87 -15.99
CA LYS A 340 -20.93 3.65 -15.67
C LYS A 340 -22.12 3.24 -16.54
N GLU A 341 -21.87 2.89 -17.80
CA GLU A 341 -22.90 2.35 -18.70
C GLU A 341 -23.32 0.94 -18.33
N ALA A 342 -22.40 0.10 -17.83
CA ALA A 342 -22.73 -1.25 -17.35
C ALA A 342 -23.63 -1.21 -16.11
N GLU A 343 -23.34 -0.35 -15.13
CA GLU A 343 -24.20 -0.15 -13.96
C GLU A 343 -25.58 0.44 -14.35
N ARG A 344 -25.62 1.43 -15.25
CA ARG A 344 -26.88 1.97 -15.77
C ARG A 344 -27.70 0.94 -16.56
N ARG A 345 -27.04 0.03 -17.29
CA ARG A 345 -27.68 -1.07 -18.01
C ARG A 345 -28.17 -2.18 -17.07
N ALA A 346 -27.45 -2.45 -15.98
CA ALA A 346 -27.88 -3.38 -14.94
C ALA A 346 -29.10 -2.84 -14.19
N ALA A 347 -29.07 -1.58 -13.77
CA ALA A 347 -30.20 -0.91 -13.10
C ALA A 347 -31.44 -0.80 -14.00
N LYS A 348 -31.28 -0.44 -15.29
CA LYS A 348 -32.39 -0.45 -16.26
C LYS A 348 -32.91 -1.86 -16.56
N ARG A 349 -32.08 -2.91 -16.42
CA ARG A 349 -32.51 -4.31 -16.59
C ARG A 349 -33.32 -4.79 -15.39
N GLU A 350 -32.93 -4.44 -14.16
CA GLU A 350 -33.73 -4.72 -12.96
C GLU A 350 -35.07 -3.97 -12.98
N GLU A 351 -35.08 -2.71 -13.40
CA GLU A 351 -36.32 -1.92 -13.54
C GLU A 351 -37.24 -2.47 -14.64
N ARG A 352 -36.66 -3.03 -15.71
CA ARG A 352 -37.42 -3.70 -16.79
C ARG A 352 -37.94 -5.09 -16.37
N TRP A 353 -37.19 -5.80 -15.53
CA TRP A 353 -37.62 -7.08 -14.94
C TRP A 353 -38.75 -6.88 -13.92
N GLY A 354 -38.68 -5.82 -13.11
CA GLY A 354 -39.74 -5.46 -12.16
C GLY A 354 -41.07 -5.07 -12.83
N LYS A 355 -41.04 -4.59 -14.09
CA LYS A 355 -42.26 -4.25 -14.86
C LYS A 355 -42.82 -5.38 -15.72
N THR A 356 -42.14 -6.53 -15.82
CA THR A 356 -42.62 -7.69 -16.60
C THR A 356 -43.31 -8.75 -15.74
N PHE A 357 -43.43 -8.52 -14.44
CA PHE A 357 -44.15 -9.38 -13.51
C PHE A 357 -45.14 -8.55 -12.69
N ASP A 358 -46.23 -8.14 -13.35
CA ASP A 358 -47.43 -7.64 -12.69
C ASP A 358 -48.60 -8.54 -13.11
N GLY A 359 -49.20 -9.20 -12.12
CA GLY A 359 -50.56 -9.74 -12.19
C GLY A 359 -50.81 -11.12 -12.83
N ASN A 360 -51.14 -12.08 -11.96
CA ASN A 360 -52.07 -13.21 -12.16
C ASN A 360 -51.64 -14.49 -12.92
N ARG A 361 -51.45 -15.53 -12.08
CA ARG A 361 -52.00 -16.91 -12.16
C ARG A 361 -51.55 -17.88 -13.29
N VAL A 362 -51.10 -19.05 -12.80
CA VAL A 362 -51.21 -20.44 -13.32
C VAL A 362 -49.95 -21.14 -13.89
N ASP A 363 -49.71 -22.32 -13.31
CA ASP A 363 -48.94 -23.52 -13.65
C ASP A 363 -47.40 -23.60 -13.54
N SER A 364 -46.98 -24.51 -12.67
CA SER A 364 -45.69 -24.59 -11.97
C SER A 364 -44.73 -25.67 -12.49
N SER A 365 -44.94 -26.24 -13.69
CA SER A 365 -44.03 -27.27 -14.23
C SER A 365 -43.43 -26.89 -15.59
N ALA A 366 -44.17 -26.22 -16.46
CA ALA A 366 -43.67 -25.78 -17.77
C ALA A 366 -42.67 -24.61 -17.68
N SER A 367 -42.91 -23.67 -16.75
CA SER A 367 -42.09 -22.45 -16.57
C SER A 367 -40.71 -22.73 -15.98
N ILE A 368 -40.57 -23.79 -15.18
CA ILE A 368 -39.27 -24.20 -14.59
C ILE A 368 -38.41 -24.90 -15.64
N LYS A 369 -39.01 -25.66 -16.56
CA LYS A 369 -38.30 -26.35 -17.64
C LYS A 369 -37.77 -25.37 -18.69
N ALA A 370 -38.61 -24.41 -19.11
CA ALA A 370 -38.20 -23.32 -20.00
C ALA A 370 -37.10 -22.43 -19.40
N GLY A 371 -37.15 -22.17 -18.08
CA GLY A 371 -36.12 -21.40 -17.37
C GLY A 371 -34.78 -22.13 -17.22
N LYS A 372 -34.77 -23.46 -17.14
CA LYS A 372 -33.54 -24.26 -17.12
C LYS A 372 -32.89 -24.37 -18.50
N GLU A 373 -33.69 -24.63 -19.54
CA GLU A 373 -33.20 -24.72 -20.92
C GLU A 373 -32.63 -23.37 -21.40
N ALA A 374 -33.27 -22.25 -21.04
CA ALA A 374 -32.75 -20.90 -21.35
C ALA A 374 -31.47 -20.54 -20.57
N ARG A 375 -31.30 -21.08 -19.36
CA ARG A 375 -30.08 -20.88 -18.55
C ARG A 375 -28.91 -21.69 -19.09
N GLU A 376 -29.14 -22.92 -19.54
CA GLU A 376 -28.13 -23.74 -20.20
C GLU A 376 -27.70 -23.14 -21.55
N GLU A 377 -28.64 -22.63 -22.36
CA GLU A 377 -28.31 -21.91 -23.60
C GLU A 377 -27.50 -20.63 -23.36
N TYR A 378 -27.81 -19.90 -22.28
CA TYR A 378 -27.10 -18.69 -21.89
C TYR A 378 -25.68 -18.98 -21.39
N GLU A 379 -25.51 -20.01 -20.54
CA GLU A 379 -24.19 -20.47 -20.07
C GLU A 379 -23.33 -21.00 -21.23
N LEU A 380 -23.94 -21.65 -22.22
CA LEU A 380 -23.26 -22.08 -23.45
C LEU A 380 -22.84 -20.90 -24.34
N GLN A 381 -23.66 -19.84 -24.41
CA GLN A 381 -23.32 -18.60 -25.13
C GLN A 381 -22.20 -17.81 -24.45
N GLU A 382 -22.20 -17.71 -23.12
CA GLU A 382 -21.11 -17.09 -22.35
C GLU A 382 -19.80 -17.88 -22.49
N ALA A 383 -19.85 -19.20 -22.39
CA ALA A 383 -18.67 -20.04 -22.59
C ALA A 383 -18.09 -19.88 -24.02
N ARG A 384 -18.95 -19.79 -25.05
CA ARG A 384 -18.55 -19.55 -26.44
C ARG A 384 -17.98 -18.15 -26.66
N SER A 385 -18.50 -17.13 -25.98
CA SER A 385 -18.01 -15.76 -26.09
C SER A 385 -16.67 -15.57 -25.35
N ALA A 386 -16.50 -16.17 -24.18
CA ALA A 386 -15.25 -16.24 -23.44
C ALA A 386 -14.17 -17.02 -24.21
N ALA A 387 -14.52 -18.15 -24.84
CA ALA A 387 -13.60 -18.91 -25.70
C ALA A 387 -13.18 -18.14 -26.96
N ARG A 388 -14.07 -17.32 -27.55
CA ARG A 388 -13.73 -16.41 -28.65
C ARG A 388 -12.81 -15.27 -28.21
N ALA A 389 -13.00 -14.74 -26.99
CA ALA A 389 -12.13 -13.71 -26.42
C ALA A 389 -10.71 -14.26 -26.16
N GLN A 390 -10.59 -15.45 -25.55
CA GLN A 390 -9.30 -16.12 -25.32
C GLN A 390 -8.59 -16.51 -26.63
N ARG A 391 -9.33 -16.90 -27.69
CA ARG A 391 -8.74 -17.14 -29.02
C ARG A 391 -8.21 -15.86 -29.66
N LYS A 392 -8.86 -14.71 -29.47
CA LYS A 392 -8.34 -13.41 -29.94
C LYS A 392 -7.08 -12.98 -29.18
N GLU A 393 -7.02 -13.24 -27.88
CA GLU A 393 -5.85 -12.94 -27.04
C GLU A 393 -4.64 -13.80 -27.40
N LYS A 394 -4.84 -15.12 -27.60
CA LYS A 394 -3.78 -16.03 -28.06
C LYS A 394 -3.35 -15.74 -29.50
N GLY A 395 -4.28 -15.33 -30.38
CA GLY A 395 -3.96 -14.88 -31.75
C GLY A 395 -3.15 -13.58 -31.78
N GLY A 396 -3.42 -12.65 -30.85
CA GLY A 396 -2.65 -11.41 -30.68
C GLY A 396 -1.22 -11.65 -30.19
N LEU A 397 -1.02 -12.58 -29.24
CA LEU A 397 0.33 -12.95 -28.78
C LEU A 397 1.14 -13.71 -29.85
N ALA A 398 0.51 -14.53 -30.69
CA ALA A 398 1.18 -15.22 -31.80
C ALA A 398 1.60 -14.24 -32.91
N GLY A 399 0.79 -13.21 -33.20
CA GLY A 399 1.14 -12.14 -34.15
C GLY A 399 2.27 -11.24 -33.67
N ALA A 400 2.38 -10.99 -32.36
CA ALA A 400 3.47 -10.22 -31.76
C ALA A 400 4.80 -10.98 -31.75
N LYS A 401 4.79 -12.29 -31.46
CA LYS A 401 6.01 -13.13 -31.49
C LYS A 401 6.58 -13.33 -32.89
N ASN A 402 5.74 -13.39 -33.93
CA ASN A 402 6.21 -13.49 -35.32
C ASN A 402 6.79 -12.17 -35.89
N ARG A 403 6.54 -11.01 -35.27
CA ARG A 403 7.20 -9.75 -35.62
C ARG A 403 8.58 -9.59 -34.98
N ALA A 404 8.79 -10.19 -33.80
CA ALA A 404 10.07 -10.15 -33.10
C ALA A 404 11.10 -11.15 -33.64
N SER A 405 10.67 -12.23 -34.33
CA SER A 405 11.56 -13.27 -34.87
C SER A 405 11.98 -13.09 -36.34
N ARG A 406 11.66 -11.94 -36.97
CA ARG A 406 12.01 -11.64 -38.38
C ARG A 406 12.96 -10.45 -38.56
N GLY A 407 13.59 -9.98 -37.49
CA GLY A 407 14.39 -8.76 -37.49
C GLY A 407 15.83 -8.92 -37.03
N ASP A 408 16.49 -10.07 -37.20
CA ASP A 408 17.96 -10.11 -37.12
C ASP A 408 18.56 -11.38 -37.74
N SER A 409 18.89 -11.33 -39.04
CA SER A 409 19.91 -12.16 -39.69
C SER A 409 20.10 -11.66 -41.13
N GLY A 410 21.16 -10.88 -41.37
CA GLY A 410 21.30 -10.17 -42.65
C GLY A 410 22.64 -9.49 -42.97
N THR A 411 23.75 -10.11 -42.54
CA THR A 411 25.04 -10.13 -43.28
C THR A 411 25.91 -8.85 -43.33
N LYS A 412 26.97 -8.86 -42.50
CA LYS A 412 28.24 -8.15 -42.75
C LYS A 412 28.82 -8.52 -44.13
N ARG A 413 29.31 -7.55 -44.90
CA ARG A 413 30.68 -7.59 -45.49
C ARG A 413 31.12 -6.27 -46.16
N LYS A 414 32.25 -5.76 -45.62
CA LYS A 414 33.43 -5.12 -46.25
C LYS A 414 33.24 -4.03 -47.31
N VAL A 415 33.87 -2.87 -47.09
CA VAL A 415 34.99 -2.28 -47.89
C VAL A 415 35.76 -1.29 -46.98
N VAL A 416 36.91 -1.65 -46.41
CA VAL A 416 38.31 -1.32 -46.84
C VAL A 416 38.63 0.19 -46.92
N ARG A 417 39.53 0.61 -46.01
CA ARG A 417 40.34 1.84 -46.02
C ARG A 417 41.04 2.05 -47.37
N LYS A 418 40.98 3.28 -47.90
CA LYS A 418 42.04 3.84 -48.74
C LYS A 418 42.19 5.34 -48.47
N GLU A 419 43.29 5.68 -47.80
CA GLU A 419 43.94 6.96 -47.98
C GLU A 419 44.44 7.05 -49.41
N ASN A 420 44.26 8.20 -50.08
CA ASN A 420 45.29 8.70 -51.00
C ASN A 420 45.14 10.20 -51.25
N ARG A 421 46.17 10.92 -50.81
CA ARG A 421 46.93 12.02 -51.44
C ARG A 421 46.24 12.89 -52.50
N GLY A 422 46.45 14.20 -52.33
CA GLY A 422 45.89 15.25 -53.17
C GLY A 422 46.37 15.30 -54.62
N LYS A 423 45.75 16.20 -55.39
CA LYS A 423 46.41 17.25 -56.17
C LYS A 423 45.36 18.16 -56.83
N PHE A 424 45.79 19.40 -56.96
CA PHE A 424 45.17 20.57 -57.60
C PHE A 424 44.50 20.34 -58.97
N PRO A 425 43.53 21.19 -59.37
CA PRO A 425 43.07 21.30 -60.74
C PRO A 425 43.97 22.25 -61.54
N PRO A 426 43.95 22.16 -62.88
CA PRO A 426 43.88 23.40 -63.64
C PRO A 426 42.93 23.35 -64.84
N ASN A 427 42.21 24.47 -64.97
CA ASN A 427 41.91 25.24 -66.17
C ASN A 427 41.52 24.52 -67.48
N ASN A 428 40.30 24.83 -67.94
CA ASN A 428 40.09 25.57 -69.20
C ASN A 428 38.66 26.16 -69.18
N ARG A 429 38.52 27.49 -69.07
CA ARG A 429 38.28 28.43 -70.18
C ARG A 429 37.14 28.01 -71.13
N GLY A 430 36.09 28.83 -71.18
CA GLY A 430 35.36 29.07 -72.43
C GLY A 430 33.88 29.37 -72.32
N ALA A 431 33.54 30.67 -72.46
CA ALA A 431 32.29 31.24 -73.01
C ALA A 431 30.95 30.95 -72.29
N LYS A 432 30.41 31.95 -71.58
CA LYS A 432 29.39 32.90 -72.10
C LYS A 432 28.09 32.23 -72.58
N ARG A 433 27.11 32.11 -71.69
CA ARG A 433 25.89 32.94 -71.68
C ARG A 433 25.16 32.77 -70.36
#